data_AF-A0AA37U0R0-F1
#
_entry.id   AF-A0AA37U0R0-F1
#
_cell.length_a   1.000
_cell.length_b   1.000
_cell.length_c   1.000
_cell.angle_alpha   90.00
_cell.angle_beta   90.00
_cell.angle_gamma   90.00
#
_symmetry.space_group_name_H-M   'P 1'
#
loop_
_entity.id
_entity.type
_entity.pdbx_description
1 polymer ?
#
loop_
_entity_poly.entity_id
_entity_poly.type
_entity_poly.pdbx_seq_one_letter_code
_entity_poly.pdbx_strand_id
1 'polypeptide(L)'
;MRFHQVWTSAAAAACVLSGAAFADVTVSQSNDPSLLMGAQMASLLGAEHRAVDSLPEAKLTAMAVGPKAVETAPVKAAKAQIKAEKAAKAAPALQNAALQNPVLISYSSDWLMAQPAATGDQQWQCLKTAIYFESRGESLRGQFAVAEVVLNRVDSPRYPKTICGVVQQRGSGSCAFSYSCDGAKDVMTDRSSAEVAGRIARVMLDGAPRALTSGATYFHTRAVSPSWSRQFPRTAEIGSHLFYRQP
;
A
#
# COMPACT_ATOMS: atom_id res chain seq x y z
N MET A 1 51.22 -38.68 62.62
CA MET A 1 52.09 -37.59 62.12
C MET A 1 53.10 -38.18 61.15
N ARG A 2 53.02 -37.85 59.85
CA ARG A 2 54.14 -37.41 58.99
C ARG A 2 53.68 -37.27 57.55
N PHE A 3 54.02 -36.11 57.00
CA PHE A 3 53.69 -35.55 55.69
C PHE A 3 54.66 -36.02 54.59
N HIS A 4 54.28 -35.65 53.35
CA HIS A 4 55.12 -35.46 52.14
C HIS A 4 55.39 -36.76 51.33
N GLN A 5 55.39 -36.80 50.00
CA GLN A 5 55.27 -35.83 48.90
C GLN A 5 55.43 -36.64 47.59
N VAL A 6 54.71 -36.27 46.51
CA VAL A 6 55.27 -35.99 45.14
C VAL A 6 56.01 -37.14 44.41
N TRP A 7 55.90 -37.42 43.11
CA TRP A 7 55.23 -36.91 41.92
C TRP A 7 55.52 -37.95 40.80
N THR A 8 54.66 -37.98 39.78
CA THR A 8 54.95 -38.20 38.33
C THR A 8 55.83 -39.35 37.83
N SER A 9 55.27 -40.08 36.85
CA SER A 9 55.84 -40.61 35.59
C SER A 9 55.49 -42.08 35.42
N ALA A 10 55.11 -42.64 34.27
CA ALA A 10 54.69 -42.15 32.97
C ALA A 10 54.13 -43.38 32.24
N ALA A 11 53.25 -43.14 31.26
CA ALA A 11 53.04 -43.91 30.05
C ALA A 11 52.90 -45.46 30.09
N ALA A 12 51.74 -45.90 29.61
CA ALA A 12 51.54 -47.00 28.65
C ALA A 12 50.55 -48.07 29.11
N ALA A 13 49.28 -47.89 28.74
CA ALA A 13 48.38 -49.01 28.48
C ALA A 13 47.26 -48.54 27.54
N ALA A 14 47.59 -48.44 26.26
CA ALA A 14 46.60 -48.46 25.20
C ALA A 14 46.12 -49.91 25.03
N CYS A 15 44.82 -50.18 25.18
CA CYS A 15 44.12 -51.23 24.43
C CYS A 15 42.60 -51.24 24.68
N VAL A 16 41.87 -51.02 23.58
CA VAL A 16 40.56 -51.62 23.23
C VAL A 16 39.31 -51.16 23.98
N LEU A 17 38.70 -50.09 23.46
CA LEU A 17 37.23 -49.98 23.34
C LEU A 17 36.90 -49.37 21.98
N SER A 18 36.97 -50.19 20.92
CA SER A 18 36.45 -49.88 19.59
C SER A 18 34.92 -49.95 19.61
N GLY A 19 34.27 -48.90 20.10
CA GLY A 19 32.85 -48.67 19.85
C GLY A 19 32.67 -48.11 18.45
N ALA A 20 32.09 -48.90 17.55
CA ALA A 20 31.73 -48.46 16.20
C ALA A 20 30.73 -47.29 16.28
N ALA A 21 31.14 -46.12 15.83
CA ALA A 21 30.22 -45.02 15.55
C ALA A 21 29.47 -45.37 14.25
N PHE A 22 28.17 -45.65 14.36
CA PHE A 22 27.29 -45.66 13.21
C PHE A 22 27.07 -44.19 12.78
N ALA A 23 27.64 -43.82 11.64
CA ALA A 23 27.27 -42.60 10.94
C ALA A 23 25.92 -42.88 10.25
N ASP A 24 24.84 -42.30 10.76
CA ASP A 24 23.57 -42.25 10.06
C ASP A 24 23.76 -41.34 8.83
N VAL A 25 23.79 -41.92 7.63
CA VAL A 25 23.75 -41.17 6.38
C VAL A 25 22.29 -40.77 6.17
N THR A 26 21.90 -39.63 6.72
CA THR A 26 20.66 -38.98 6.31
C THR A 26 20.76 -38.66 4.82
N VAL A 27 20.01 -39.39 4.00
CA VAL A 27 19.74 -39.05 2.61
C VAL A 27 19.19 -37.61 2.60
N SER A 28 19.97 -36.69 2.03
CA SER A 28 19.50 -35.34 1.74
C SER A 28 18.34 -35.46 0.76
N GLN A 29 17.11 -35.22 1.23
CA GLN A 29 16.02 -34.98 0.29
C GLN A 29 16.35 -33.68 -0.42
N SER A 30 16.64 -33.80 -1.72
CA SER A 30 16.82 -32.67 -2.61
C SER A 30 15.56 -31.81 -2.54
N ASN A 31 15.63 -30.67 -1.85
CA ASN A 31 14.64 -29.61 -1.96
C ASN A 31 14.83 -28.96 -3.34
N ASP A 32 14.33 -29.62 -4.36
CA ASP A 32 14.24 -29.03 -5.70
C ASP A 32 12.99 -28.14 -5.75
N PRO A 33 13.14 -26.80 -5.71
CA PRO A 33 12.01 -25.88 -5.73
C PRO A 33 11.19 -25.99 -7.03
N SER A 34 11.74 -26.60 -8.09
CA SER A 34 11.02 -26.80 -9.34
C SER A 34 9.89 -27.85 -9.24
N LEU A 35 9.98 -28.82 -8.31
CA LEU A 35 8.93 -29.81 -8.07
C LEU A 35 7.71 -29.20 -7.36
N LEU A 36 7.94 -28.30 -6.39
CA LEU A 36 6.89 -27.55 -5.71
C LEU A 36 6.15 -26.61 -6.66
N MET A 37 6.89 -25.96 -7.56
CA MET A 37 6.31 -25.07 -8.57
C MET A 37 5.51 -25.85 -9.63
N GLY A 38 6.01 -27.02 -10.07
CA GLY A 38 5.30 -27.91 -10.97
C GLY A 38 3.99 -28.44 -10.39
N ALA A 39 3.97 -28.84 -9.13
CA ALA A 39 2.77 -29.32 -8.45
C ALA A 39 1.72 -28.20 -8.26
N GLN A 40 2.15 -26.98 -7.91
CA GLN A 40 1.25 -25.83 -7.80
C GLN A 40 0.67 -25.43 -9.16
N MET A 41 1.48 -25.44 -10.21
CA MET A 41 1.04 -25.08 -11.56
C MET A 41 0.09 -26.14 -12.15
N ALA A 42 0.36 -27.44 -11.92
CA ALA A 42 -0.55 -28.52 -12.30
C ALA A 42 -1.89 -28.45 -11.54
N SER A 43 -1.86 -28.09 -10.25
CA SER A 43 -3.06 -27.88 -9.44
C SER A 43 -3.89 -26.69 -9.95
N LEU A 44 -3.24 -25.57 -10.28
CA LEU A 44 -3.87 -24.38 -10.84
C LEU A 44 -4.51 -24.66 -12.20
N LEU A 45 -3.77 -25.27 -13.13
CA LEU A 45 -4.29 -25.63 -14.46
C LEU A 45 -5.45 -26.65 -14.36
N GLY A 46 -5.38 -27.58 -13.42
CA GLY A 46 -6.46 -28.53 -13.16
C GLY A 46 -7.72 -27.88 -12.56
N ALA A 47 -7.57 -26.83 -11.76
CA ALA A 47 -8.70 -26.05 -11.24
C ALA A 47 -9.36 -25.21 -12.33
N GLU A 48 -8.57 -24.59 -13.22
CA GLU A 48 -9.08 -23.82 -14.36
C GLU A 48 -9.83 -24.70 -15.36
N HIS A 49 -9.30 -25.88 -15.70
CA HIS A 49 -9.96 -26.79 -16.63
C HIS A 49 -11.34 -27.23 -16.11
N ARG A 50 -11.45 -27.61 -14.84
CA ARG A 50 -12.75 -27.98 -14.22
C ARG A 50 -13.73 -26.82 -14.17
N ALA A 51 -13.24 -25.59 -13.96
CA ALA A 51 -14.09 -24.41 -13.97
C ALA A 51 -14.68 -24.15 -15.37
N VAL A 52 -13.88 -24.34 -16.43
CA VAL A 52 -14.34 -24.22 -17.82
C VAL A 52 -15.34 -25.33 -18.18
N ASP A 53 -15.06 -26.58 -17.78
CA ASP A 53 -15.96 -27.71 -18.05
C ASP A 53 -17.32 -27.59 -17.34
N SER A 54 -17.36 -26.88 -16.22
CA SER A 54 -18.60 -26.64 -15.46
C SER A 54 -19.52 -25.57 -16.08
N LEU A 55 -19.10 -24.91 -17.16
CA LEU A 55 -19.90 -23.89 -17.81
C LEU A 55 -20.99 -24.52 -18.69
N PRO A 56 -22.25 -24.07 -18.59
CA PRO A 56 -23.31 -24.53 -19.48
C PRO A 56 -23.00 -24.13 -20.93
N GLU A 57 -23.31 -25.00 -21.90
CA GLU A 57 -22.96 -24.81 -23.31
C GLU A 57 -23.38 -23.44 -23.86
N ALA A 58 -24.55 -22.94 -23.47
CA ALA A 58 -25.03 -21.62 -23.87
C ALA A 58 -24.07 -20.47 -23.53
N LYS A 59 -23.30 -20.61 -22.44
CA LYS A 59 -22.31 -19.62 -21.99
C LYS A 59 -21.01 -19.75 -22.79
N LEU A 60 -20.61 -20.97 -23.16
CA LEU A 60 -19.50 -21.22 -24.07
C LEU A 60 -19.81 -20.68 -25.48
N THR A 61 -21.04 -20.83 -25.96
CA THR A 61 -21.47 -20.27 -27.25
C THR A 61 -21.52 -18.74 -27.23
N ALA A 62 -21.97 -18.13 -26.13
CA ALA A 62 -21.99 -16.68 -25.99
C ALA A 62 -20.58 -16.06 -25.96
N MET A 63 -19.60 -16.76 -25.39
CA MET A 63 -18.19 -16.35 -25.40
C MET A 63 -17.55 -16.49 -26.79
N ALA A 64 -17.94 -17.50 -27.57
CA ALA A 64 -17.42 -17.73 -28.92
C ALA A 64 -17.99 -16.77 -29.99
N VAL A 65 -19.19 -16.23 -29.78
CA VAL A 65 -19.88 -15.42 -30.80
C VAL A 65 -19.57 -13.92 -30.70
N GLY A 66 -18.98 -13.44 -29.60
CA GLY A 66 -18.69 -12.02 -29.40
C GLY A 66 -19.96 -11.15 -29.31
N PRO A 67 -19.92 -9.97 -28.69
CA PRO A 67 -21.10 -9.12 -28.60
C PRO A 67 -21.50 -8.58 -29.97
N LYS A 68 -22.69 -8.95 -30.46
CA LYS A 68 -23.32 -8.27 -31.60
C LYS A 68 -23.57 -6.80 -31.25
N ALA A 69 -23.02 -5.91 -32.06
CA ALA A 69 -23.26 -4.48 -31.97
C ALA A 69 -24.77 -4.20 -32.09
N VAL A 70 -25.36 -3.59 -31.06
CA VAL A 70 -26.72 -3.07 -31.10
C VAL A 70 -26.66 -1.61 -31.54
N GLU A 71 -27.28 -1.35 -32.67
CA GLU A 71 -27.46 -0.05 -33.31
C GLU A 71 -28.28 0.91 -32.43
N THR A 72 -27.82 2.15 -32.31
CA THR A 72 -28.41 3.17 -31.44
C THR A 72 -29.37 4.07 -32.20
N ALA A 73 -30.66 4.06 -31.80
CA ALA A 73 -31.62 5.13 -32.13
C ALA A 73 -31.91 6.00 -30.88
N PRO A 74 -32.21 7.30 -31.03
CA PRO A 74 -32.06 8.28 -29.96
C PRO A 74 -33.36 8.48 -29.16
N VAL A 75 -33.31 8.38 -27.83
CA VAL A 75 -34.45 8.73 -26.96
C VAL A 75 -34.04 9.79 -25.94
N LYS A 76 -34.09 11.06 -26.36
CA LYS A 76 -34.20 12.22 -25.46
C LYS A 76 -35.65 12.33 -24.97
N ALA A 77 -36.04 11.55 -23.96
CA ALA A 77 -37.26 11.82 -23.17
C ALA A 77 -37.37 11.01 -21.86
N ALA A 78 -36.34 10.27 -21.42
CA ALA A 78 -36.41 9.42 -20.22
C ALA A 78 -35.39 9.80 -19.12
N LYS A 79 -34.94 11.06 -19.06
CA LYS A 79 -33.87 11.51 -18.15
C LYS A 79 -34.32 12.10 -16.81
N ALA A 80 -35.62 12.18 -16.52
CA ALA A 80 -36.08 12.87 -15.30
C ALA A 80 -36.44 11.95 -14.12
N GLN A 81 -36.69 10.64 -14.33
CA GLN A 81 -37.20 9.76 -13.25
C GLN A 81 -36.26 8.61 -12.85
N ILE A 82 -35.18 8.34 -13.59
CA ILE A 82 -34.18 7.30 -13.23
C ILE A 82 -33.08 7.84 -12.29
N LYS A 83 -33.05 9.15 -12.00
CA LYS A 83 -31.95 9.80 -11.27
C LYS A 83 -32.05 9.72 -9.73
N ALA A 84 -33.22 9.39 -9.17
CA ALA A 84 -33.42 9.34 -7.72
C ALA A 84 -33.25 7.94 -7.10
N GLU A 85 -33.52 6.86 -7.85
CA GLU A 85 -33.49 5.49 -7.30
C GLU A 85 -32.12 4.80 -7.49
N LYS A 86 -31.30 5.29 -8.42
CA LYS A 86 -29.95 4.73 -8.71
C LYS A 86 -28.87 5.21 -7.73
N ALA A 87 -29.17 6.19 -6.87
CA ALA A 87 -28.23 6.73 -5.88
C ALA A 87 -28.14 5.91 -4.59
N ALA A 88 -29.17 5.13 -4.23
CA ALA A 88 -29.21 4.35 -2.98
C ALA A 88 -28.67 2.91 -3.12
N LYS A 89 -28.52 2.38 -4.35
CA LYS A 89 -28.02 1.02 -4.62
C LYS A 89 -26.59 0.94 -5.17
N ALA A 90 -25.91 2.08 -5.32
CA ALA A 90 -24.54 2.13 -5.84
C ALA A 90 -23.45 2.04 -4.75
N ALA A 91 -23.79 2.24 -3.48
CA ALA A 91 -22.83 2.23 -2.37
C ALA A 91 -22.15 0.86 -2.11
N PRO A 92 -22.81 -0.31 -2.19
CA PRO A 92 -22.14 -1.57 -1.88
C PRO A 92 -21.38 -2.18 -3.07
N ALA A 93 -21.57 -1.67 -4.29
CA ALA A 93 -20.95 -2.21 -5.50
C ALA A 93 -19.53 -1.69 -5.75
N LEU A 94 -19.20 -0.48 -5.27
CA LEU A 94 -17.86 0.10 -5.39
C LEU A 94 -16.85 -0.51 -4.40
N GLN A 95 -17.32 -1.07 -3.28
CA GLN A 95 -16.45 -1.73 -2.29
C GLN A 95 -15.88 -3.07 -2.79
N ASN A 96 -16.63 -3.79 -3.64
CA ASN A 96 -16.25 -5.14 -4.08
C ASN A 96 -15.33 -5.16 -5.30
N ALA A 97 -15.29 -4.08 -6.10
CA ALA A 97 -14.42 -4.01 -7.28
C ALA A 97 -12.94 -3.73 -6.95
N ALA A 98 -12.67 -3.02 -5.85
CA ALA A 98 -11.31 -2.73 -5.39
C ALA A 98 -10.59 -3.92 -4.75
N LEU A 99 -11.30 -5.01 -4.46
CA LEU A 99 -10.75 -6.21 -3.81
C LEU A 99 -10.16 -7.24 -4.79
N GLN A 100 -10.27 -7.04 -6.11
CA GLN A 100 -9.95 -8.10 -7.08
C GLN A 100 -8.59 -7.97 -7.79
N ASN A 101 -7.91 -6.81 -7.71
CA ASN A 101 -6.53 -6.67 -8.17
C ASN A 101 -5.76 -5.78 -7.19
N PRO A 102 -4.67 -6.26 -6.56
CA PRO A 102 -3.85 -5.39 -5.73
C PRO A 102 -3.27 -4.28 -6.61
N VAL A 103 -3.56 -3.02 -6.27
CA VAL A 103 -2.92 -1.87 -6.92
C VAL A 103 -1.43 -1.93 -6.57
N LEU A 104 -0.61 -2.43 -7.50
CA LEU A 104 0.84 -2.44 -7.36
C LEU A 104 1.37 -1.03 -7.69
N ILE A 105 1.81 -0.30 -6.66
CA ILE A 105 2.42 1.02 -6.80
C ILE A 105 3.92 0.86 -7.04
N SER A 106 4.44 1.30 -8.19
CA SER A 106 5.88 1.26 -8.49
C SER A 106 6.66 2.48 -7.98
N TYR A 107 5.95 3.58 -7.65
CA TYR A 107 6.52 4.88 -7.32
C TYR A 107 7.49 5.44 -8.38
N SER A 108 7.33 5.04 -9.65
CA SER A 108 8.09 5.61 -10.78
C SER A 108 7.27 6.67 -11.52
N SER A 109 7.98 7.64 -12.12
CA SER A 109 7.34 8.69 -12.92
C SER A 109 6.56 8.10 -14.08
N ASP A 110 7.17 7.17 -14.83
CA ASP A 110 6.55 6.55 -16.01
C ASP A 110 5.24 5.85 -15.66
N TRP A 111 5.21 5.12 -14.53
CA TRP A 111 4.00 4.46 -14.06
C TRP A 111 2.92 5.46 -13.65
N LEU A 112 3.28 6.54 -12.94
CA LEU A 112 2.32 7.54 -12.51
C LEU A 112 1.74 8.31 -13.71
N MET A 113 2.57 8.62 -14.70
CA MET A 113 2.17 9.30 -15.92
C MET A 113 1.34 8.40 -16.84
N ALA A 114 1.52 7.08 -16.78
CA ALA A 114 0.68 6.10 -17.46
C ALA A 114 -0.74 5.97 -16.85
N GLN A 115 -0.98 6.47 -15.64
CA GLN A 115 -2.33 6.51 -15.08
C GLN A 115 -3.23 7.42 -15.92
N PRO A 116 -4.57 7.31 -15.83
CA PRO A 116 -5.46 8.28 -16.46
C PRO A 116 -5.25 9.69 -15.93
N ALA A 117 -5.51 10.70 -16.76
CA ALA A 117 -5.53 12.09 -16.31
C ALA A 117 -6.52 12.22 -15.14
N ALA A 118 -6.03 12.70 -14.00
CA ALA A 118 -6.81 12.71 -12.77
C ALA A 118 -7.76 13.90 -12.69
N THR A 119 -9.03 13.60 -12.43
CA THR A 119 -10.05 14.57 -12.01
C THR A 119 -10.78 14.00 -10.79
N GLY A 120 -11.44 14.86 -10.03
CA GLY A 120 -12.19 14.42 -8.87
C GLY A 120 -13.06 15.51 -8.27
N ASP A 121 -13.72 15.15 -7.19
CA ASP A 121 -14.58 16.03 -6.42
C ASP A 121 -13.78 16.96 -5.47
N GLN A 122 -14.49 17.60 -4.54
CA GLN A 122 -13.86 18.47 -3.55
C GLN A 122 -12.84 17.72 -2.67
N GLN A 123 -13.07 16.45 -2.32
CA GLN A 123 -12.15 15.68 -1.48
C GLN A 123 -10.85 15.38 -2.21
N TRP A 124 -10.94 15.04 -3.50
CA TRP A 124 -9.76 14.92 -4.37
C TRP A 124 -9.00 16.24 -4.48
N GLN A 125 -9.70 17.37 -4.65
CA GLN A 125 -9.04 18.68 -4.72
C GLN A 125 -8.31 19.01 -3.41
N CYS A 126 -8.91 18.77 -2.25
CA CYS A 126 -8.25 18.97 -0.96
C CYS A 126 -7.01 18.09 -0.78
N LEU A 127 -7.08 16.81 -1.18
CA LEU A 127 -5.93 15.90 -1.11
C LEU A 127 -4.80 16.36 -2.04
N LYS A 128 -5.14 16.68 -3.29
CA LYS A 128 -4.21 17.21 -4.29
C LYS A 128 -3.51 18.46 -3.78
N THR A 129 -4.26 19.39 -3.18
CA THR A 129 -3.70 20.63 -2.62
C THR A 129 -2.73 20.35 -1.49
N ALA A 130 -3.08 19.47 -0.55
CA ALA A 130 -2.19 19.08 0.53
C ALA A 130 -0.88 18.46 0.00
N ILE A 131 -0.96 17.51 -0.93
CA ILE A 131 0.23 16.86 -1.51
C ILE A 131 1.11 17.90 -2.21
N TYR A 132 0.53 18.76 -3.03
CA TYR A 132 1.27 19.77 -3.78
C TYR A 132 2.03 20.72 -2.85
N PHE A 133 1.37 21.33 -1.87
CA PHE A 133 2.02 22.35 -1.06
C PHE A 133 3.01 21.78 -0.04
N GLU A 134 2.77 20.56 0.46
CA GLU A 134 3.61 19.96 1.49
C GLU A 134 4.77 19.15 0.92
N SER A 135 4.70 18.74 -0.34
CA SER A 135 5.67 17.80 -0.90
C SER A 135 6.00 17.98 -2.38
N ARG A 136 5.61 19.09 -3.01
CA ARG A 136 6.20 19.43 -4.32
C ARG A 136 7.72 19.53 -4.19
N GLY A 137 8.44 18.91 -5.13
CA GLY A 137 9.90 18.80 -5.09
C GLY A 137 10.43 17.59 -4.31
N GLU A 138 9.58 16.86 -3.57
CA GLU A 138 9.95 15.58 -2.99
C GLU A 138 9.88 14.44 -4.01
N SER A 139 10.58 13.35 -3.72
CA SER A 139 10.40 12.08 -4.44
C SER A 139 8.93 11.65 -4.46
N LEU A 140 8.53 10.85 -5.46
CA LEU A 140 7.16 10.32 -5.52
C LEU A 140 6.79 9.57 -4.24
N ARG A 141 7.72 8.78 -3.66
CA ARG A 141 7.51 8.14 -2.37
C ARG A 141 7.20 9.15 -1.26
N GLY A 142 7.89 10.29 -1.22
CA GLY A 142 7.61 11.36 -0.27
C GLY A 142 6.20 11.96 -0.44
N GLN A 143 5.78 12.19 -1.68
CA GLN A 143 4.44 12.72 -1.98
C GLN A 143 3.32 11.72 -1.62
N PHE A 144 3.52 10.44 -1.95
CA PHE A 144 2.62 9.37 -1.52
C PHE A 144 2.57 9.25 0.01
N ALA A 145 3.70 9.40 0.70
CA ALA A 145 3.76 9.35 2.16
C ALA A 145 2.96 10.49 2.83
N VAL A 146 2.98 11.70 2.28
CA VAL A 146 2.11 12.80 2.76
C VAL A 146 0.63 12.45 2.54
N ALA A 147 0.27 11.87 1.38
CA ALA A 147 -1.09 11.41 1.12
C ALA A 147 -1.53 10.32 2.11
N GLU A 148 -0.64 9.38 2.45
CA GLU A 148 -0.90 8.38 3.50
C GLU A 148 -1.24 9.04 4.83
N VAL A 149 -0.47 10.04 5.27
CA VAL A 149 -0.74 10.75 6.53
C VAL A 149 -2.14 11.37 6.54
N VAL A 150 -2.55 12.02 5.45
CA VAL A 150 -3.89 12.63 5.34
C VAL A 150 -4.98 11.56 5.51
N LEU A 151 -4.85 10.43 4.80
CA LEU A 151 -5.83 9.35 4.86
C LEU A 151 -5.81 8.59 6.19
N ASN A 152 -4.63 8.41 6.79
CA ASN A 152 -4.49 7.82 8.13
C ASN A 152 -5.19 8.68 9.19
N ARG A 153 -5.14 10.02 9.05
CA ARG A 153 -5.90 10.92 9.90
C ARG A 153 -7.40 10.71 9.71
N VAL A 154 -7.92 10.67 8.47
CA VAL A 154 -9.35 10.43 8.20
C VAL A 154 -9.86 9.15 8.86
N ASP A 155 -9.07 8.08 8.80
CA ASP A 155 -9.44 6.80 9.41
C ASP A 155 -9.43 6.85 10.94
N SER A 156 -8.50 7.59 11.53
CA SER A 156 -8.36 7.69 12.99
C SER A 156 -9.52 8.44 13.64
N PRO A 157 -10.09 7.95 14.76
CA PRO A 157 -11.20 8.59 15.45
C PRO A 157 -10.86 9.97 16.03
N ARG A 158 -9.57 10.34 16.07
CA ARG A 158 -9.06 11.59 16.65
C ARG A 158 -9.10 12.78 15.68
N TYR A 159 -9.46 12.55 14.41
CA TYR A 159 -9.46 13.58 13.37
C TYR A 159 -10.81 13.65 12.64
N PRO A 160 -11.05 14.75 11.90
CA PRO A 160 -12.22 14.85 11.03
C PRO A 160 -12.33 13.68 10.04
N LYS A 161 -13.57 13.33 9.71
CA LYS A 161 -13.90 12.17 8.85
C LYS A 161 -13.98 12.49 7.36
N THR A 162 -13.47 13.65 6.97
CA THR A 162 -13.35 14.06 5.57
C THR A 162 -11.95 14.57 5.31
N ILE A 163 -11.45 14.38 4.08
CA ILE A 163 -10.12 14.83 3.69
C ILE A 163 -10.03 16.35 3.82
N CYS A 164 -11.01 17.08 3.29
CA CYS A 164 -11.04 18.53 3.45
C CYS A 164 -11.06 18.95 4.93
N GLY A 165 -11.79 18.23 5.78
CA GLY A 165 -11.81 18.49 7.23
C GLY A 165 -10.44 18.30 7.88
N VAL A 166 -9.70 17.25 7.49
CA VAL A 166 -8.32 17.02 7.96
C VAL A 166 -7.38 18.09 7.44
N VAL A 167 -7.48 18.44 6.16
CA VAL A 167 -6.58 19.40 5.50
C VAL A 167 -6.78 20.81 6.03
N GLN A 168 -8.02 21.21 6.30
CA GLN A 168 -8.37 22.54 6.80
C GLN A 168 -8.39 22.62 8.32
N GLN A 169 -8.02 21.55 9.03
CA GLN A 169 -8.05 21.52 10.48
C GLN A 169 -7.12 22.59 11.07
N ARG A 170 -7.64 23.34 12.04
CA ARG A 170 -6.90 24.33 12.83
C ARG A 170 -6.89 23.86 14.29
N GLY A 171 -5.70 23.71 14.86
CA GLY A 171 -5.48 23.48 16.29
C GLY A 171 -5.09 24.77 17.00
N SER A 172 -4.89 24.71 18.32
CA SER A 172 -4.58 25.82 19.26
C SER A 172 -3.48 26.79 18.79
N GLY A 173 -3.78 27.63 17.80
CA GLY A 173 -2.86 28.57 17.16
C GLY A 173 -2.08 28.05 15.95
N SER A 174 -2.32 26.82 15.46
CA SER A 174 -1.58 26.25 14.32
C SER A 174 -2.50 25.54 13.30
N CYS A 175 -2.12 25.55 12.03
CA CYS A 175 -2.78 24.76 11.00
C CYS A 175 -2.20 23.34 10.93
N ALA A 176 -3.03 22.38 10.54
CA ALA A 176 -2.61 20.99 10.31
C ALA A 176 -1.63 20.84 9.13
N PHE A 177 -1.69 21.79 8.18
CA PHE A 177 -0.81 21.93 7.03
C PHE A 177 -0.35 23.38 6.92
N SER A 178 0.91 23.57 6.54
CA SER A 178 1.61 24.85 6.64
C SER A 178 0.97 25.94 5.77
N TYR A 179 0.63 25.58 4.53
CA TYR A 179 0.03 26.49 3.56
C TYR A 179 -1.35 26.99 3.99
N SER A 180 -2.12 26.20 4.75
CA SER A 180 -3.49 26.59 5.14
C SER A 180 -3.54 27.78 6.10
N CYS A 181 -2.40 28.19 6.68
CA CYS A 181 -2.29 29.33 7.58
C CYS A 181 -1.32 30.42 7.08
N ASP A 182 -0.71 30.28 5.90
CA ASP A 182 0.34 31.21 5.44
C ASP A 182 -0.22 32.56 4.94
N GLY A 183 -1.55 32.66 4.77
CA GLY A 183 -2.24 33.86 4.30
C GLY A 183 -2.09 34.11 2.79
N ALA A 184 -1.40 33.22 2.07
CA ALA A 184 -1.30 33.24 0.63
C ALA A 184 -2.55 32.62 -0.02
N LYS A 185 -2.72 32.89 -1.32
CA LYS A 185 -3.72 32.18 -2.11
C LYS A 185 -3.17 30.80 -2.47
N ASP A 186 -3.98 29.77 -2.30
CA ASP A 186 -3.67 28.38 -2.67
C ASP A 186 -3.63 28.19 -4.20
N VAL A 187 -2.66 28.83 -4.87
CA VAL A 187 -2.47 28.77 -6.33
C VAL A 187 -1.32 27.84 -6.67
N MET A 188 -1.63 26.77 -7.40
CA MET A 188 -0.63 25.85 -7.93
C MET A 188 -0.03 26.41 -9.22
N THR A 189 1.10 27.12 -9.08
CA THR A 189 1.78 27.76 -10.22
C THR A 189 2.54 26.77 -11.11
N ASP A 190 3.06 25.68 -10.55
CA ASP A 190 3.71 24.61 -11.31
C ASP A 190 2.67 23.57 -11.76
N ARG A 191 2.35 23.61 -13.06
CA ARG A 191 1.36 22.72 -13.68
C ARG A 191 1.81 21.25 -13.63
N SER A 192 3.10 20.97 -13.78
CA SER A 192 3.63 19.61 -13.80
C SER A 192 3.53 18.96 -12.42
N SER A 193 3.96 19.67 -11.37
CA SER A 193 3.80 19.22 -9.98
C SER A 193 2.33 19.11 -9.59
N ALA A 194 1.46 19.99 -10.09
CA ALA A 194 0.02 19.91 -9.85
C ALA A 194 -0.62 18.67 -10.52
N GLU A 195 -0.15 18.29 -11.71
CA GLU A 195 -0.59 17.07 -12.38
C GLU A 195 -0.16 15.82 -11.60
N VAL A 196 1.12 15.76 -11.19
CA VAL A 196 1.66 14.69 -10.35
C VAL A 196 0.86 14.54 -9.06
N ALA A 197 0.67 15.63 -8.31
CA ALA A 197 -0.11 15.62 -7.07
C ALA A 197 -1.56 15.16 -7.30
N GLY A 198 -2.18 15.55 -8.42
CA GLY A 198 -3.53 15.13 -8.79
C GLY A 198 -3.64 13.63 -9.08
N ARG A 199 -2.64 13.06 -9.79
CA ARG A 199 -2.55 11.63 -10.09
C ARG A 199 -2.34 10.82 -8.81
N ILE A 200 -1.45 11.25 -7.93
CA ILE A 200 -1.24 10.63 -6.61
C ILE A 200 -2.54 10.66 -5.81
N ALA A 201 -3.21 11.81 -5.73
CA ALA A 201 -4.49 11.92 -5.03
C ALA A 201 -5.54 10.94 -5.57
N ARG A 202 -5.66 10.80 -6.90
CA ARG A 202 -6.60 9.85 -7.52
C ARG A 202 -6.27 8.41 -7.16
N VAL A 203 -5.01 7.99 -7.36
CA VAL A 203 -4.53 6.64 -7.02
C VAL A 203 -4.83 6.31 -5.55
N MET A 204 -4.55 7.22 -4.63
CA MET A 204 -4.77 7.00 -3.20
C MET A 204 -6.26 6.91 -2.84
N LEU A 205 -7.11 7.72 -3.50
CA LEU A 205 -8.57 7.64 -3.35
C LEU A 205 -9.17 6.38 -3.97
N ASP A 206 -8.50 5.76 -4.94
CA ASP A 206 -8.88 4.46 -5.52
C ASP A 206 -8.50 3.27 -4.61
N GLY A 207 -7.99 3.53 -3.41
CA GLY A 207 -7.69 2.49 -2.42
C GLY A 207 -6.29 1.89 -2.57
N ALA A 208 -5.35 2.62 -3.18
CA ALA A 208 -3.97 2.17 -3.25
C ALA A 208 -3.38 1.89 -1.85
N PRO A 209 -2.53 0.86 -1.72
CA PRO A 209 -1.99 0.45 -0.42
C PRO A 209 -1.16 1.55 0.24
N ARG A 210 -1.26 1.63 1.57
CA ARG A 210 -0.55 2.62 2.40
C ARG A 210 0.51 1.91 3.25
N ALA A 211 1.72 1.80 2.71
CA ALA A 211 2.80 1.01 3.30
C ALA A 211 4.07 1.81 3.60
N LEU A 212 4.15 3.08 3.18
CA LEU A 212 5.37 3.88 3.29
C LEU A 212 5.61 4.39 4.70
N THR A 213 4.55 4.85 5.36
CA THR A 213 4.67 5.61 6.61
C THR A 213 4.50 4.77 7.86
N SER A 214 4.15 3.49 7.71
CA SER A 214 3.71 2.62 8.81
C SER A 214 2.63 3.32 9.65
N GLY A 215 1.57 3.85 9.03
CA GLY A 215 0.45 4.46 9.75
C GLY A 215 0.78 5.78 10.47
N ALA A 216 1.68 6.59 9.92
CA ALA A 216 1.99 7.89 10.51
C ALA A 216 0.78 8.83 10.43
N THR A 217 0.62 9.69 11.44
CA THR A 217 -0.38 10.77 11.46
C THR A 217 0.26 12.15 11.61
N TYR A 218 1.58 12.22 11.73
CA TYR A 218 2.36 13.45 11.82
C TYR A 218 3.60 13.33 10.94
N PHE A 219 4.08 14.47 10.43
CA PHE A 219 5.38 14.57 9.79
C PHE A 219 5.93 15.98 9.95
N HIS A 220 7.23 16.12 9.75
CA HIS A 220 7.89 17.42 9.60
C HIS A 220 9.13 17.28 8.72
N THR A 221 9.62 18.37 8.16
CA THR A 221 10.89 18.38 7.43
C THR A 221 12.06 18.33 8.41
N ARG A 222 13.24 17.89 7.95
CA ARG A 222 14.47 17.92 8.77
C ARG A 222 14.89 19.33 9.21
N ALA A 223 14.34 20.38 8.60
CA ALA A 223 14.69 21.77 8.90
C ALA A 223 14.01 22.33 10.18
N VAL A 224 13.03 21.61 10.73
CA VAL A 224 12.28 22.06 11.92
C VAL A 224 12.24 20.98 13.00
N SER A 225 12.03 21.38 14.26
CA SER A 225 11.98 20.47 15.41
C SER A 225 10.78 20.77 16.31
N PRO A 226 9.57 20.29 15.96
CA PRO A 226 8.38 20.49 16.77
C PRO A 226 8.47 19.79 18.12
N SER A 227 7.84 20.34 19.17
CA SER A 227 7.94 19.76 20.52
C SER A 227 7.43 18.33 20.62
N TRP A 228 6.36 18.01 19.89
CA TRP A 228 5.75 16.69 19.86
C TRP A 228 6.66 15.62 19.26
N SER A 229 7.63 15.98 18.38
CA SER A 229 8.49 15.00 17.73
C SER A 229 9.48 14.33 18.68
N ARG A 230 9.67 14.90 19.88
CA ARG A 230 10.45 14.31 20.98
C ARG A 230 9.70 13.22 21.74
N GLN A 231 8.38 13.17 21.63
CA GLN A 231 7.52 12.26 22.39
C GLN A 231 6.90 11.18 21.50
N PHE A 232 6.64 11.50 20.24
CA PHE A 232 5.95 10.59 19.33
C PHE A 232 6.94 9.59 18.72
N PRO A 233 6.58 8.29 18.62
CA PRO A 233 7.40 7.32 17.91
C PRO A 233 7.60 7.72 16.43
N ARG A 234 8.85 7.81 16.00
CA ARG A 234 9.21 7.99 14.59
C ARG A 234 9.00 6.68 13.84
N THR A 235 8.22 6.69 12.77
CA THR A 235 7.83 5.48 12.03
C THR A 235 8.54 5.33 10.68
N ALA A 236 8.89 6.44 10.03
CA ALA A 236 9.58 6.42 8.75
C ALA A 236 10.39 7.71 8.53
N GLU A 237 11.31 7.63 7.58
CA GLU A 237 12.09 8.75 7.07
C GLU A 237 12.17 8.60 5.54
N ILE A 238 11.57 9.54 4.81
CA ILE A 238 11.42 9.47 3.35
C ILE A 238 11.65 10.87 2.77
N GLY A 239 12.60 10.98 1.83
CA GLY A 239 12.94 12.27 1.25
C GLY A 239 13.45 13.23 2.32
N SER A 240 12.90 14.44 2.40
CA SER A 240 13.19 15.45 3.42
C SER A 240 12.34 15.33 4.69
N HIS A 241 11.41 14.37 4.74
CA HIS A 241 10.40 14.24 5.79
C HIS A 241 10.69 13.13 6.80
N LEU A 242 10.41 13.44 8.07
CA LEU A 242 10.38 12.52 9.19
C LEU A 242 8.92 12.29 9.59
N PHE A 243 8.49 11.02 9.66
CA PHE A 243 7.11 10.62 9.91
C PHE A 243 6.95 10.01 11.29
N TYR A 244 5.82 10.29 11.93
CA TYR A 244 5.56 9.95 13.32
C TYR A 244 4.13 9.46 13.52
N ARG A 245 3.95 8.57 14.50
CA ARG A 245 2.64 8.12 14.95
C ARG A 245 2.36 8.72 16.32
N GLN A 246 1.13 9.17 16.54
CA GLN A 246 0.70 9.54 17.88
C GLN A 246 0.78 8.32 18.81
N PRO A 247 1.29 8.46 20.04
CA PRO A 247 1.31 7.37 21.02
C PRO A 247 -0.10 6.87 21.40
#